data_AF-A0A6B8TND0-F1
#
_entry.id   AF-A0A6B8TND0-F1
#
_cell.length_a   1.000
_cell.length_b   1.000
_cell.length_c   1.000
_cell.angle_alpha   90.00
_cell.angle_beta   90.00
_cell.angle_gamma   90.00
#
_symmetry.space_group_name_H-M   'P 1'
#
loop_
_entity.id
_entity.type
_entity.pdbx_description
1 polymer ?
#
loop_
_entity_poly.entity_id
_entity_poly.type
_entity_poly.pdbx_seq_one_letter_code
_entity_poly.pdbx_strand_id
1 'polypeptide(L)'
;MNLETPKTIVPKSAKDLFALLEKVETFERLMPDNISKFQKLSDTSFVFALKGMPEISLEKKSATPHSQLVLGEANGKIPFQLTTNIAEVSDKESEVQLLFKGDFNPVMAMMVKTPISKFIEVLVTKMKDL
;
A
#
# COMPACT_ATOMS: atom_id res chain seq x y z
N MET A 1 -5.51 -13.09 8.29
CA MET A 1 -4.08 -12.75 8.47
C MET A 1 -3.95 -11.24 8.65
N ASN A 2 -3.13 -10.81 9.60
CA ASN A 2 -2.81 -9.39 9.83
C ASN A 2 -1.29 -9.21 9.77
N LEU A 3 -0.83 -8.18 9.06
CA LEU A 3 0.58 -7.78 8.97
C LEU A 3 0.66 -6.28 9.17
N GLU A 4 1.79 -5.81 9.68
CA GLU A 4 2.06 -4.40 9.86
C GLU A 4 3.52 -4.09 9.55
N THR A 5 3.78 -2.89 9.04
CA THR A 5 5.15 -2.36 8.98
C THR A 5 5.51 -1.69 10.30
N PRO A 6 6.82 -1.51 10.57
CA PRO A 6 7.25 -0.51 11.53
C PRO A 6 6.73 0.87 11.14
N LYS A 7 6.56 1.72 12.16
CA LYS A 7 6.35 3.16 11.97
C LYS A 7 7.59 3.78 11.34
N THR A 8 7.38 4.60 10.32
CA THR A 8 8.45 5.13 9.48
C THR A 8 8.28 6.63 9.28
N ILE A 9 9.31 7.42 9.58
CA ILE A 9 9.32 8.85 9.28
C ILE A 9 9.53 9.07 7.79
N VAL A 10 8.65 9.86 7.20
CA VAL A 10 8.70 10.33 5.82
C VAL A 10 8.92 11.85 5.84
N PRO A 11 9.91 12.39 5.10
CA PRO A 11 10.23 13.82 5.05
C PRO A 11 9.24 14.59 4.16
N LYS A 12 7.94 14.43 4.44
CA LYS A 12 6.83 15.20 3.88
C LYS A 12 5.78 15.44 4.96
N SER A 13 5.11 16.58 4.88
CA SER A 13 3.92 16.84 5.68
C SER A 13 2.87 15.75 5.43
N ALA A 14 2.04 15.48 6.44
CA ALA A 14 0.95 14.51 6.32
C ALA A 14 0.00 14.86 5.15
N LYS A 15 -0.21 16.16 4.92
CA LYS A 15 -1.02 16.68 3.82
C LYS A 15 -0.42 16.37 2.44
N ASP A 16 0.86 16.66 2.24
CA ASP A 16 1.52 16.47 0.95
C ASP A 16 1.68 14.99 0.62
N LEU A 17 2.05 14.18 1.62
CA LEU A 17 2.12 12.73 1.44
C LEU A 17 0.75 12.15 1.08
N PHE A 18 -0.30 12.54 1.81
CA PHE A 18 -1.65 12.07 1.52
C PHE A 18 -2.10 12.46 0.10
N ALA A 19 -1.83 13.70 -0.33
CA ALA A 19 -2.18 14.17 -1.68
C ALA A 19 -1.44 13.40 -2.79
N LEU A 20 -0.23 12.91 -2.53
CA LEU A 20 0.47 12.00 -3.43
C LEU A 20 -0.18 10.62 -3.43
N LEU A 21 -0.41 10.02 -2.25
CA LEU A 21 -0.97 8.68 -2.13
C LEU A 21 -2.43 8.58 -2.62
N GLU A 22 -3.16 9.69 -2.65
CA GLU A 22 -4.50 9.73 -3.23
C GLU A 22 -4.51 9.45 -4.75
N LYS A 23 -3.38 9.71 -5.42
CA LYS A 23 -3.19 9.43 -6.85
C LYS A 23 -2.63 8.02 -7.02
N VAL A 24 -3.39 7.14 -7.68
CA VAL A 24 -2.99 5.74 -7.88
C VAL A 24 -1.68 5.60 -8.66
N GLU A 25 -1.35 6.55 -9.51
CA GLU A 25 -0.10 6.61 -10.28
C GLU A 25 1.13 6.74 -9.37
N THR A 26 0.98 7.34 -8.19
CA THR A 26 2.06 7.42 -7.20
C THR A 26 2.54 6.04 -6.79
N PHE A 27 1.65 5.04 -6.77
CA PHE A 27 2.02 3.68 -6.39
C PHE A 27 3.01 3.05 -7.37
N GLU A 28 3.04 3.45 -8.65
CA GLU A 28 4.05 2.97 -9.60
C GLU A 28 5.48 3.28 -9.13
N ARG A 29 5.68 4.49 -8.58
CA ARG A 29 6.97 4.93 -8.02
C ARG A 29 7.36 4.20 -6.73
N LEU A 30 6.37 3.63 -6.05
CA LEU A 30 6.56 2.89 -4.80
C LEU A 30 6.82 1.40 -5.03
N MET A 31 6.70 0.92 -6.26
CA MET A 31 6.88 -0.49 -6.58
C MET A 31 8.34 -0.93 -6.37
N PRO A 32 8.56 -2.18 -5.94
CA PRO A 32 9.90 -2.76 -5.88
C PRO A 32 10.49 -2.97 -7.28
N ASP A 33 11.82 -3.03 -7.37
CA ASP A 33 12.57 -3.18 -8.62
C ASP A 33 12.26 -4.51 -9.37
N ASN A 34 11.69 -5.50 -8.68
CA ASN A 34 11.28 -6.78 -9.26
C ASN A 34 9.84 -6.79 -9.77
N ILE A 35 9.23 -5.62 -9.98
CA ILE A 35 7.94 -5.50 -10.64
C ILE A 35 7.97 -6.10 -12.05
N SER A 36 6.95 -6.89 -12.39
CA SER A 36 6.75 -7.40 -13.74
C SER A 36 5.63 -6.67 -14.49
N LYS A 37 4.70 -6.03 -13.76
CA LYS A 37 3.59 -5.27 -14.33
C LYS A 37 3.12 -4.21 -13.34
N PHE A 38 2.87 -3.00 -13.82
CA PHE A 38 2.01 -2.00 -13.19
C PHE A 38 1.08 -1.47 -14.28
N GLN A 39 -0.20 -1.32 -13.97
CA GLN A 39 -1.16 -0.72 -14.89
C GLN A 39 -2.27 -0.02 -14.10
N LYS A 40 -2.44 1.27 -14.33
CA LYS A 40 -3.63 1.99 -13.89
C LYS A 40 -4.86 1.42 -14.58
N LEU A 41 -5.90 1.06 -13.81
CA LEU A 41 -7.17 0.55 -14.32
C LEU A 41 -8.24 1.65 -14.34
N SER A 42 -8.22 2.53 -13.34
CA SER A 42 -9.11 3.70 -13.21
C SER A 42 -8.44 4.76 -12.34
N ASP A 43 -9.11 5.89 -12.08
CA ASP A 43 -8.59 6.92 -11.15
C ASP A 43 -8.46 6.43 -9.71
N THR A 44 -9.12 5.33 -9.36
CA THR A 44 -9.15 4.77 -8.01
C THR A 44 -8.56 3.36 -7.93
N SER A 45 -8.15 2.76 -9.05
CA SER A 45 -7.65 1.39 -9.06
C SER A 45 -6.47 1.16 -10.00
N PHE A 46 -5.65 0.18 -9.63
CA PHE A 46 -4.51 -0.27 -10.42
C PHE A 46 -4.29 -1.78 -10.22
N VAL A 47 -3.60 -2.40 -11.16
CA VAL A 47 -3.11 -3.77 -11.05
C VAL A 47 -1.60 -3.77 -11.07
N PHE A 48 -1.00 -4.62 -10.24
CA PHE A 48 0.43 -4.85 -10.25
C PHE A 48 0.76 -6.33 -10.12
N ALA A 49 1.96 -6.72 -10.54
CA ALA A 49 2.49 -8.05 -10.32
C ALA A 49 4.00 -7.97 -10.09
N LEU A 50 4.49 -8.80 -9.17
CA LEU A 50 5.91 -8.99 -8.94
C LEU A 50 6.38 -10.28 -9.62
N LYS A 51 7.65 -10.38 -9.99
CA LYS A 51 8.22 -11.64 -10.53
C LYS A 51 7.92 -12.81 -9.58
N GLY A 52 7.20 -13.82 -10.07
CA GLY A 52 6.81 -15.01 -9.30
C GLY A 52 5.54 -14.86 -8.44
N MET A 53 4.79 -13.76 -8.57
CA MET A 53 3.54 -13.51 -7.86
C MET A 53 2.38 -13.38 -8.86
N PRO A 54 1.16 -13.86 -8.54
CA PRO A 54 -0.03 -13.55 -9.33
C PRO A 54 -0.31 -12.04 -9.33
N GLU A 55 -1.05 -11.57 -10.34
CA GLU A 55 -1.49 -10.17 -10.39
C GLU A 55 -2.42 -9.83 -9.22
N ILE A 56 -2.21 -8.66 -8.61
CA ILE A 56 -3.05 -8.10 -7.55
C ILE A 56 -3.64 -6.78 -8.05
N SER A 57 -4.96 -6.66 -7.95
CA SER A 57 -5.68 -5.40 -8.19
C SER A 57 -6.04 -4.73 -6.87
N LEU A 58 -5.64 -3.47 -6.73
CA LEU A 58 -5.96 -2.61 -5.60
C LEU A 58 -6.92 -1.51 -6.04
N GLU A 59 -7.89 -1.20 -5.20
CA GLU A 59 -8.84 -0.10 -5.40
C GLU A 59 -9.02 0.70 -4.10
N LYS A 60 -9.14 2.02 -4.20
CA LYS A 60 -9.48 2.91 -3.08
C LYS A 60 -10.87 2.57 -2.53
N LYS A 61 -10.93 2.20 -1.25
CA LYS A 61 -12.18 1.90 -0.53
C LYS A 61 -12.64 3.07 0.33
N SER A 62 -11.73 3.73 1.02
CA SER A 62 -12.03 4.92 1.82
C SER A 62 -10.76 5.75 2.04
N ALA A 63 -10.96 6.99 2.48
CA ALA A 63 -9.87 7.84 2.93
C ALA A 63 -10.38 8.84 3.97
N THR A 64 -9.52 9.17 4.94
CA THR A 64 -9.69 10.29 5.85
C THR A 64 -8.59 11.30 5.52
N PRO A 65 -8.93 12.56 5.16
CA PRO A 65 -7.94 13.55 4.73
C PRO A 65 -6.73 13.60 5.66
N HIS A 66 -5.55 13.53 5.04
CA HIS A 66 -4.23 13.69 5.69
C HIS A 66 -3.84 12.62 6.71
N SER A 67 -4.73 11.67 7.03
CA SER A 67 -4.52 10.73 8.13
C SER A 67 -4.65 9.26 7.73
N GLN A 68 -5.46 8.95 6.72
CA GLN A 68 -5.66 7.55 6.35
C GLN A 68 -6.08 7.35 4.90
N LEU A 69 -5.47 6.36 4.24
CA LEU A 69 -5.93 5.82 2.96
C LEU A 69 -6.16 4.31 3.09
N VAL A 70 -7.31 3.83 2.63
CA VAL A 70 -7.62 2.40 2.61
C VAL A 70 -7.75 1.94 1.16
N LEU A 71 -6.84 1.05 0.75
CA LEU A 71 -6.94 0.27 -0.47
C LEU A 71 -7.48 -1.13 -0.15
N GLY A 72 -8.20 -1.73 -1.07
CA GLY A 72 -8.69 -3.09 -0.94
C GLY A 72 -8.77 -3.79 -2.28
N GLU A 73 -9.31 -5.00 -2.26
CA GLU A 73 -9.48 -5.82 -3.44
C GLU A 73 -10.51 -5.20 -4.43
N ALA A 74 -10.23 -5.28 -5.74
CA ALA A 74 -11.04 -4.65 -6.79
C ALA A 74 -12.05 -5.59 -7.50
N ASN A 75 -11.86 -6.91 -7.45
CA ASN A 75 -12.53 -7.90 -8.32
C ASN A 75 -13.45 -8.90 -7.58
N GLY A 76 -13.76 -8.69 -6.31
CA GLY A 76 -14.56 -9.53 -5.42
C GLY A 76 -14.01 -10.91 -5.06
N LYS A 77 -12.76 -11.27 -5.42
CA LYS A 77 -12.29 -12.66 -5.29
C LYS A 77 -11.85 -13.04 -3.88
N ILE A 78 -11.06 -12.20 -3.23
CA ILE A 78 -10.55 -12.47 -1.87
C ILE A 78 -10.52 -11.16 -1.06
N PRO A 79 -11.28 -11.04 0.04
CA PRO A 79 -11.28 -9.84 0.85
C PRO A 79 -9.92 -9.56 1.47
N PHE A 80 -9.33 -8.43 1.11
CA PHE A 80 -8.18 -7.87 1.81
C PHE A 80 -8.22 -6.34 1.82
N GLN A 81 -7.49 -5.75 2.75
CA GLN A 81 -7.34 -4.31 2.93
C GLN A 81 -5.88 -3.99 3.22
N LEU A 82 -5.38 -2.92 2.60
CA LEU A 82 -4.12 -2.26 2.90
C LEU A 82 -4.46 -0.85 3.38
N THR A 83 -4.24 -0.60 4.66
CA THR A 83 -4.48 0.69 5.29
C THR A 83 -3.15 1.41 5.48
N THR A 84 -3.04 2.63 4.97
CA THR A 84 -1.95 3.55 5.25
C THR A 84 -2.40 4.53 6.31
N ASN A 85 -1.83 4.45 7.50
CA ASN A 85 -1.99 5.47 8.54
C ASN A 85 -0.88 6.50 8.41
N ILE A 86 -1.23 7.77 8.49
CA ILE A 86 -0.33 8.91 8.43
C ILE A 86 -0.59 9.76 9.66
N ALA A 87 0.43 9.93 10.50
CA ALA A 87 0.38 10.83 11.64
C ALA A 87 1.28 12.03 11.36
N GLU A 88 0.77 13.24 11.62
CA GLU A 88 1.57 14.45 11.55
C GLU A 88 2.64 14.45 12.64
N VAL A 89 3.88 14.77 12.26
CA VAL A 89 5.01 14.95 13.20
C VAL A 89 5.42 16.41 13.22
N SER A 90 5.47 17.05 12.05
CA SER A 90 5.74 18.48 11.88
C SER A 90 5.15 19.01 10.57
N ASP A 91 5.40 20.28 10.26
CA ASP A 91 5.06 20.90 8.97
C ASP A 91 5.78 20.26 7.78
N LYS A 92 6.82 19.45 8.02
CA LYS A 92 7.67 18.83 6.99
C LYS A 92 7.81 17.32 7.12
N GLU A 93 7.26 16.72 8.17
CA GLU A 93 7.43 15.30 8.45
C GLU A 93 6.13 14.63 8.88
N SER A 94 6.01 13.36 8.53
CA SER A 94 4.91 12.50 8.97
C SER A 94 5.44 11.12 9.34
N GLU A 95 4.76 10.47 10.28
CA GLU A 95 4.98 9.08 10.63
C GLU A 95 3.96 8.22 9.90
N VAL A 96 4.43 7.21 9.18
CA VAL A 96 3.60 6.32 8.36
C VAL A 96 3.67 4.90 8.89
N GLN A 97 2.51 4.23 8.91
CA GLN A 97 2.42 2.79 9.16
C GLN A 97 1.45 2.14 8.17
N LEU A 98 1.87 1.03 7.55
CA LEU A 98 1.00 0.21 6.71
C LEU A 98 0.48 -0.98 7.49
N LEU A 99 -0.83 -1.19 7.42
CA LEU A 99 -1.53 -2.33 8.00
C LEU A 99 -2.18 -3.14 6.89
N PHE A 100 -1.83 -4.41 6.78
CA PHE A 100 -2.46 -5.34 5.85
C PHE A 100 -3.36 -6.31 6.61
N LYS A 101 -4.62 -6.40 6.19
CA LYS A 101 -5.61 -7.35 6.73
C LYS A 101 -6.21 -8.14 5.58
N GLY A 102 -5.99 -9.45 5.55
CA GLY A 102 -6.53 -10.35 4.53
C GLY A 102 -7.28 -11.53 5.12
N ASP A 103 -8.43 -11.88 4.56
CA ASP A 103 -9.21 -13.05 4.94
C ASP A 103 -8.79 -14.27 4.10
N PHE A 104 -7.60 -14.78 4.42
CA PHE A 104 -7.02 -15.94 3.76
C PHE A 104 -7.19 -17.19 4.62
N ASN A 105 -7.48 -18.32 3.98
CA ASN A 105 -7.37 -19.62 4.65
C ASN A 105 -5.91 -19.89 5.08
N PRO A 106 -5.66 -20.80 6.04
CA PRO A 106 -4.31 -21.01 6.59
C PRO A 106 -3.23 -21.34 5.56
N VAL A 107 -3.56 -22.14 4.54
CA VAL A 107 -2.61 -22.54 3.49
C VAL A 107 -2.23 -21.34 2.61
N MET A 108 -3.21 -20.57 2.17
CA MET A 108 -2.99 -19.35 1.40
C MET A 108 -2.22 -18.30 2.21
N ALA A 109 -2.59 -18.11 3.48
CA ALA A 109 -1.91 -17.18 4.38
C ALA A 109 -0.40 -17.48 4.47
N MET A 110 0.00 -18.75 4.61
CA MET A 110 1.42 -19.13 4.66
C MET A 110 2.16 -18.81 3.35
N MET A 111 1.54 -19.04 2.19
CA MET A 111 2.16 -18.77 0.90
C MET A 111 2.32 -17.28 0.61
N VAL A 112 1.35 -16.45 1.02
CA VAL A 112 1.33 -15.02 0.69
C VAL A 112 1.92 -14.12 1.78
N LYS A 113 2.11 -14.62 3.01
CA LYS A 113 2.63 -13.83 4.15
C LYS A 113 3.96 -13.16 3.81
N THR A 114 4.96 -13.93 3.43
CA THR A 114 6.30 -13.42 3.12
C THR A 114 6.32 -12.40 1.97
N PRO A 115 5.73 -12.68 0.78
CA PRO A 115 5.74 -11.69 -0.29
C PRO A 115 4.94 -10.42 0.04
N ILE A 116 3.81 -10.53 0.74
CA ILE A 116 3.02 -9.36 1.14
C ILE A 116 3.75 -8.53 2.20
N SER A 117 4.36 -9.16 3.21
CA SER A 117 5.20 -8.47 4.21
C SER A 117 6.30 -7.66 3.53
N LYS A 118 7.06 -8.28 2.61
CA LYS A 118 8.10 -7.59 1.85
C LYS A 118 7.56 -6.45 0.99
N PHE A 119 6.41 -6.66 0.35
CA PHE A 119 5.76 -5.65 -0.47
C PHE A 119 5.41 -4.40 0.33
N ILE A 120 4.74 -4.54 1.48
CA ILE A 120 4.37 -3.38 2.31
C ILE A 120 5.61 -2.71 2.93
N GLU A 121 6.64 -3.47 3.30
CA GLU A 121 7.91 -2.89 3.75
C GLU A 121 8.59 -2.03 2.67
N VAL A 122 8.57 -2.49 1.41
CA VAL A 122 9.11 -1.70 0.30
C VAL A 122 8.28 -0.45 0.07
N LEU A 123 6.95 -0.53 0.07
CA LEU A 123 6.09 0.63 -0.11
C LEU A 123 6.42 1.74 0.91
N VAL A 124 6.44 1.41 2.20
CA VAL A 124 6.73 2.41 3.24
C VAL A 124 8.16 2.93 3.18
N THR A 125 9.11 2.10 2.73
CA THR A 125 10.50 2.54 2.52
C THR A 125 10.62 3.53 1.36
N LYS A 126 10.02 3.21 0.20
CA LYS A 126 10.03 4.07 -1.00
C LYS A 126 9.24 5.36 -0.80
N MET A 127 8.32 5.43 0.16
CA MET A 127 7.64 6.69 0.52
C MET A 127 8.60 7.77 1.01
N LYS A 128 9.78 7.40 1.55
CA LYS A 128 10.83 8.35 1.92
C LYS A 128 11.42 9.10 0.73
N ASP A 129 11.35 8.50 -0.46
CA ASP A 129 11.92 9.01 -1.70
C ASP A 129 10.88 9.69 -2.60
N LEU A 130 9.64 9.86 -2.11
CA LEU A 130 8.56 10.47 -2.88
C LEU A 130 8.78 11.96 -3.19
#